data_AF-A0A366DGT2-F1
#
_entry.id   AF-A0A366DGT2-F1
#
_cell.length_a   1.000
_cell.length_b   1.000
_cell.length_c   1.000
_cell.angle_alpha   90.00
_cell.angle_beta   90.00
_cell.angle_gamma   90.00
#
_symmetry.space_group_name_H-M   'P 1'
#
loop_
_entity.id
_entity.type
_entity.pdbx_description
1 polymer ?
#
loop_
_entity_poly.entity_id
_entity_poly.type
_entity_poly.pdbx_seq_one_letter_code
_entity_poly.pdbx_strand_id
1 'polypeptide(L)' 'MFLFQGIGRSKITILREYVAIKNMATIMEDMNKFGEPTTPENLNNRGFSSEDISRYGLKAAHRARKRATNLVTV' A
#
# COMPACT_ATOMS: atom_id res chain seq x y z
N MET A 1 -34.05 -13.13 -15.01
CA MET A 1 -33.79 -12.93 -13.56
C MET A 1 -32.29 -12.82 -13.38
N PHE A 2 -31.74 -11.60 -13.40
CA PHE A 2 -30.30 -11.36 -13.21
C PHE A 2 -30.13 -10.51 -11.95
N LEU A 3 -29.72 -11.16 -10.85
CA LEU A 3 -29.30 -10.50 -9.63
C LEU A 3 -27.87 -10.00 -9.83
N PHE A 4 -27.72 -8.75 -10.27
CA PHE A 4 -26.45 -8.04 -10.13
C PHE A 4 -26.21 -7.77 -8.64
N GLN A 5 -25.57 -8.71 -7.96
CA GLN A 5 -24.96 -8.45 -6.65
C GLN A 5 -23.69 -7.61 -6.83
N GLY A 6 -23.87 -6.35 -7.24
CA GLY A 6 -22.86 -5.31 -7.10
C GLY A 6 -22.85 -4.86 -5.65
N ILE A 7 -22.22 -5.63 -4.76
CA ILE A 7 -22.02 -5.26 -3.36
C ILE A 7 -21.21 -3.96 -3.34
N GLY A 8 -21.90 -2.84 -3.13
CA GLY A 8 -21.27 -1.54 -2.93
C GLY A 8 -20.34 -1.61 -1.74
N ARG A 9 -19.01 -1.62 -1.98
CA ARG A 9 -18.03 -1.44 -0.91
C ARG A 9 -18.37 -0.14 -0.17
N SER A 10 -18.70 -0.25 1.11
CA SER A 10 -19.00 0.91 1.95
C SER A 10 -17.86 1.93 1.87
N LYS A 11 -18.21 3.22 1.80
CA LYS A 11 -17.25 4.33 1.71
C LYS A 11 -16.21 4.28 2.84
N ILE A 12 -16.61 3.80 4.02
CA ILE A 12 -15.75 3.64 5.20
C ILE A 12 -14.65 2.60 4.95
N THR A 13 -15.00 1.48 4.31
CA THR A 13 -14.05 0.43 3.97
C THR A 13 -13.02 0.96 2.97
N ILE A 14 -13.45 1.65 1.92
CA ILE A 14 -12.58 2.23 0.89
C ILE A 14 -11.56 3.20 1.51
N LEU A 15 -12.00 4.06 2.43
CA LEU A 15 -11.13 5.01 3.11
C LEU A 15 -10.08 4.31 3.98
N ARG A 16 -10.46 3.25 4.71
CA ARG A 16 -9.51 2.46 5.51
C ARG A 16 -8.45 1.77 4.63
N GLU A 17 -8.87 1.15 3.53
CA GLU A 17 -7.94 0.54 2.56
C GLU A 17 -6.99 1.59 1.98
N TYR A 18 -7.51 2.77 1.63
CA TYR A 18 -6.71 3.86 1.08
C TYR A 18 -5.65 4.35 2.07
N VAL A 19 -6.01 4.52 3.35
CA VAL A 19 -5.09 4.96 4.40
C VAL A 19 -4.00 3.90 4.64
N ALA A 20 -4.37 2.61 4.72
CA ALA A 20 -3.41 1.52 4.89
C ALA A 20 -2.39 1.47 3.74
N ILE A 21 -2.86 1.53 2.48
CA ILE A 21 -1.99 1.57 1.29
C ILE A 21 -1.08 2.80 1.30
N LYS A 22 -1.61 3.98 1.68
CA LYS A 22 -0.84 5.23 1.69
C LYS A 22 0.26 5.22 2.76
N ASN A 23 -0.05 4.74 3.95
CA ASN A 23 0.90 4.65 5.05
C ASN A 23 2.01 3.66 4.69
N MET A 24 1.64 2.47 4.20
CA MET A 24 2.60 1.45 3.78
C MET A 24 3.49 1.97 2.63
N ALA A 25 2.92 2.63 1.62
CA ALA A 25 3.71 3.20 0.52
C ALA A 25 4.73 4.24 1.01
N THR A 26 4.35 5.09 1.96
CA THR A 26 5.24 6.12 2.52
C THR A 26 6.42 5.48 3.27
N ILE A 27 6.14 4.44 4.05
CA ILE A 27 7.17 3.66 4.73
C ILE A 27 8.11 2.98 3.71
N MET A 28 7.56 2.39 2.64
CA MET A 28 8.37 1.78 1.58
C MET A 28 9.27 2.80 0.86
N GLU A 29 8.78 4.04 0.67
CA GLU A 29 9.58 5.14 0.13
C GLU A 29 10.74 5.51 1.07
N ASP A 30 10.46 5.62 2.37
CA ASP A 30 11.48 5.95 3.36
C ASP A 30 12.54 4.84 3.44
N MET A 31 12.11 3.58 3.48
CA MET A 31 13.02 2.43 3.41
C MET A 31 13.92 2.49 2.18
N ASN A 32 13.34 2.76 1.01
CA ASN A 32 14.10 2.88 -0.22
C ASN A 32 15.09 4.07 -0.19
N LYS A 33 14.74 5.19 0.44
CA LYS A 33 15.66 6.33 0.64
C LYS A 33 16.83 6.00 1.57
N PHE A 34 16.59 5.21 2.60
CA PHE A 34 17.63 4.77 3.54
C PHE A 34 18.41 3.53 3.06
N GLY A 35 18.11 3.01 1.87
CA GLY A 35 18.75 1.81 1.34
C GLY A 35 18.29 0.50 2.00
N GLU A 36 17.19 0.53 2.75
CA GLU A 36 16.60 -0.65 3.37
C GLU A 36 15.74 -1.44 2.37
N PRO A 37 15.89 -2.77 2.30
CA PRO A 37 15.09 -3.58 1.40
C PRO A 37 13.63 -3.64 1.87
N THR A 38 12.70 -3.44 0.93
CA THR A 38 11.26 -3.54 1.19
C THR A 38 10.79 -5.00 1.27
N THR A 39 11.06 -5.67 2.39
CA THR A 39 10.64 -7.06 2.65
C THR A 39 9.42 -7.11 3.56
N PRO A 40 8.62 -8.19 3.51
CA PRO A 40 7.52 -8.42 4.46
C PRO A 40 7.96 -8.35 5.92
N GLU A 41 9.15 -8.86 6.24
CA GLU A 41 9.73 -8.83 7.59
C GLU A 41 9.98 -7.40 8.08
N ASN A 42 10.58 -6.56 7.24
CA ASN A 42 10.83 -5.16 7.59
C ASN A 42 9.53 -4.36 7.72
N LEU A 43 8.52 -4.66 6.93
CA LEU A 43 7.19 -4.07 7.07
C LEU A 43 6.52 -4.52 8.38
N ASN A 44 6.71 -5.78 8.77
CA ASN A 44 6.21 -6.30 10.04
C ASN A 44 6.89 -5.61 11.23
N ASN A 45 8.21 -5.40 11.16
CA ASN A 45 8.97 -4.63 12.16
C ASN A 45 8.50 -3.17 12.28
N ARG A 46 7.86 -2.63 11.24
CA ARG A 46 7.27 -1.29 11.22
C ARG A 46 5.77 -1.27 11.59
N GLY A 47 5.24 -2.39 12.08
CA GLY A 47 3.90 -2.50 12.66
C GLY A 47 2.80 -2.90 11.66
N PHE A 48 3.14 -3.32 10.44
CA PHE A 48 2.14 -3.84 9.51
C PHE A 48 1.86 -5.32 9.76
N SER A 49 0.58 -5.69 9.86
CA SER A 49 0.18 -7.09 9.97
C SER A 49 0.51 -7.85 8.68
N SER A 50 0.76 -9.16 8.79
CA SER A 50 0.96 -10.02 7.62
C SER A 50 -0.25 -10.00 6.68
N GLU A 51 -1.47 -9.83 7.22
CA GLU A 51 -2.70 -9.68 6.43
C GLU A 51 -2.67 -8.40 5.59
N ASP A 52 -2.32 -7.26 6.19
CA ASP A 52 -2.23 -5.99 5.47
C ASP A 52 -1.12 -6.01 4.42
N ILE A 53 0.03 -6.61 4.73
CA ILE A 53 1.15 -6.74 3.79
C ILE A 53 0.71 -7.57 2.58
N SER A 54 0.05 -8.71 2.79
CA SER A 54 -0.45 -9.55 1.71
C SER A 54 -1.50 -8.83 0.87
N ARG A 55 -2.43 -8.12 1.52
CA ARG A 55 -3.57 -7.47 0.86
C ARG A 55 -3.22 -6.17 0.14
N TYR A 56 -2.28 -5.40 0.69
CA TYR A 56 -1.97 -4.03 0.24
C TYR A 56 -0.53 -3.83 -0.22
N GLY A 57 0.40 -4.74 0.10
CA GLY A 57 1.83 -4.59 -0.16
C GLY A 57 2.17 -4.33 -1.62
N LEU A 58 1.55 -5.06 -2.56
CA LEU A 58 1.78 -4.83 -3.99
C LEU A 58 1.30 -3.45 -4.45
N LYS A 59 0.13 -3.01 -3.96
CA LYS A 59 -0.43 -1.69 -4.28
C LYS A 59 0.41 -0.56 -3.67
N ALA A 60 0.87 -0.76 -2.45
CA ALA A 60 1.76 0.18 -1.75
C ALA A 60 3.10 0.31 -2.49
N ALA A 61 3.72 -0.81 -2.87
CA ALA A 61 4.99 -0.82 -3.61
C ALA A 61 4.87 -0.14 -4.97
N HIS A 62 3.78 -0.42 -5.72
CA HIS A 62 3.52 0.26 -6.99
C HIS A 62 3.37 1.78 -6.81
N ARG A 63 2.67 2.20 -5.75
CA ARG A 63 2.48 3.62 -5.43
C ARG A 63 3.78 4.31 -5.01
N ALA A 64 4.60 3.65 -4.19
CA ALA A 64 5.92 4.13 -3.78
C ALA A 64 6.83 4.36 -5.00
N ARG A 65 6.89 3.39 -5.91
CA ARG A 65 7.64 3.51 -7.17
C ARG A 65 7.13 4.64 -8.05
N LYS A 66 5.81 4.77 -8.23
CA LYS A 66 5.22 5.85 -9.04
C LYS A 66 5.56 7.25 -8.51
N ARG A 67 5.64 7.42 -7.18
CA ARG A 67 6.10 8.67 -6.59
C ARG A 67 7.58 8.91 -6.80
N ALA A 68 8.40 7.87 -6.66
CA ALA A 68 9.83 7.95 -6.93
C ALA A 68 10.12 8.33 -8.39
N THR A 69 9.40 7.78 -9.37
CA THR A 69 9.59 8.14 -10.79
C THR A 69 9.19 9.58 -11.11
N ASN A 70 8.16 10.12 -10.44
CA ASN A 70 7.76 11.52 -10.61
C ASN A 70 8.77 12.51 -10.00
N LEU A 71 9.60 12.06 -9.05
CA LEU A 71 10.70 12.85 -8.49
C LEU A 71 11.93 12.93 -9.41
N VAL A 72 12.07 12.02 -10.38
CA VAL A 72 13.24 11.94 -11.28
C VAL A 72 13.05 12.76 -12.57
N THR A 73 11.85 13.29 -12.82
CA THR A 73 11.60 14.29 -13.87
C THR A 73 11.95 15.69 -13.36
N VAL A 74 13.24 16.05 -13.43
CA VAL A 74 13.73 17.45 -13.42
C VAL A 74 14.82 17.56 -14.46
#